data_AF-A0A923M744-F1
#
_entry.id   AF-A0A923M744-F1
#
_cell.length_a   1.000
_cell.length_b   1.000
_cell.length_c   1.000
_cell.angle_alpha   90.00
_cell.angle_beta   90.00
_cell.angle_gamma   90.00
#
_symmetry.space_group_name_H-M   'P 1'
#
loop_
_entity.id
_entity.type
_entity.pdbx_description
1 polymer ?
#
loop_
_entity_poly.entity_id
_entity_poly.type
_entity_poly.pdbx_seq_one_letter_code
_entity_poly.pdbx_strand_id
1 'polypeptide(L)'
;MKNLAVLASIATLSACVSTGPRVQSGGAPPPPQGPAEYGYKPGESAPTIISEHEFEQLTMQLTDLYNQRATLGQLWRGTADSAQRARYASDIDRLNRMIAPLEYRMRAANRPLPPAAPY
;
A
#
# COMPACT_ATOMS: atom_id res chain seq x y z
N MET A 1 -22.81 -10.07 -37.50
CA MET A 1 -23.19 -9.82 -36.09
C MET A 1 -21.93 -9.95 -35.24
N LYS A 2 -21.52 -8.83 -34.60
CA LYS A 2 -20.64 -8.63 -33.42
C LYS A 2 -19.64 -9.77 -33.10
N ASN A 3 -18.34 -9.59 -33.38
CA ASN A 3 -17.29 -9.00 -32.50
C ASN A 3 -17.20 -9.75 -31.15
N LEU A 4 -16.09 -10.34 -30.71
CA LEU A 4 -14.76 -9.73 -30.60
C LEU A 4 -13.69 -10.83 -30.34
N ALA A 5 -12.61 -10.81 -31.12
CA ALA A 5 -11.36 -11.50 -30.80
C ALA A 5 -10.48 -10.56 -29.96
N VAL A 6 -9.92 -11.05 -28.85
CA VAL A 6 -8.80 -10.43 -28.12
C VAL A 6 -8.00 -11.61 -27.54
N LEU A 7 -7.17 -12.30 -28.32
CA LEU A 7 -5.82 -11.95 -28.78
C LEU A 7 -4.88 -11.49 -27.66
N ALA A 8 -3.93 -12.39 -27.40
CA ALA A 8 -2.73 -12.19 -26.60
C ALA A 8 -1.94 -10.96 -27.03
N SER A 9 -1.23 -10.35 -26.08
CA SER A 9 -0.05 -9.54 -26.36
C SER A 9 0.89 -9.57 -25.16
N ILE A 10 1.83 -10.52 -25.22
CA ILE A 10 3.14 -10.41 -24.61
C ILE A 10 3.97 -9.46 -25.50
N ALA A 11 4.91 -8.75 -24.90
CA ALA A 11 5.88 -7.82 -25.50
C ALA A 11 5.31 -6.39 -25.71
N THR A 12 6.06 -5.31 -25.48
CA THR A 12 7.49 -5.11 -25.71
C THR A 12 7.94 -3.89 -24.91
N LEU A 13 9.13 -3.95 -24.31
CA LEU A 13 9.90 -2.76 -23.91
C LEU A 13 10.13 -1.89 -25.15
N SER A 14 9.63 -0.65 -25.16
CA SER A 14 10.10 0.37 -26.10
C SER A 14 10.10 1.73 -25.43
N ALA A 15 11.31 2.22 -25.17
CA ALA A 15 11.60 3.59 -24.79
C ALA A 15 11.52 4.50 -26.03
N CYS A 16 10.99 5.72 -25.85
CA CYS A 16 11.19 6.87 -26.73
C CYS A 16 11.30 8.11 -25.82
N VAL A 17 12.48 8.48 -25.32
CA VAL A 17 13.39 9.55 -25.78
C VAL A 17 12.74 10.93 -26.02
N SER A 18 13.20 11.94 -25.26
CA SER A 18 13.30 13.33 -25.71
C SER A 18 14.51 13.99 -25.04
N THR A 19 15.37 14.59 -25.86
CA THR A 19 16.78 14.90 -25.59
C THR A 19 16.98 16.35 -25.11
N GLY A 20 17.83 16.55 -24.09
CA GLY A 20 18.42 17.83 -23.69
C GLY A 20 19.75 17.60 -22.94
N PRO A 21 20.74 18.53 -22.99
CA PRO A 21 22.14 18.22 -22.70
C PRO A 21 22.47 18.17 -21.20
N ARG A 22 23.10 17.06 -20.80
CA ARG A 22 24.09 16.88 -19.72
C ARG A 22 23.96 17.76 -18.47
N VAL A 23 23.27 17.26 -17.44
CA VAL A 23 23.76 17.34 -16.06
C VAL A 23 23.59 15.97 -15.40
N GLN A 24 24.71 15.45 -14.94
CA GLN A 24 24.85 14.31 -14.07
C GLN A 24 23.95 14.48 -12.84
N SER A 25 22.98 13.61 -12.64
CA SER A 25 22.39 13.40 -11.32
C SER A 25 22.15 11.91 -11.17
N GLY A 26 22.88 11.29 -10.25
CA GLY A 26 22.57 9.97 -9.72
C GLY A 26 21.26 10.04 -8.92
N GLY A 27 20.17 10.36 -9.61
CA GLY A 27 18.86 10.53 -9.02
C GLY A 27 18.25 9.15 -8.79
N ALA A 28 18.05 8.82 -7.52
CA ALA A 28 17.18 7.72 -7.12
C ALA A 28 15.88 7.74 -7.95
N PRO A 29 15.31 6.58 -8.32
CA PRO A 29 14.02 6.53 -9.01
C PRO A 29 13.03 7.46 -8.29
N PRO A 30 12.17 8.20 -9.05
CA PRO A 30 11.17 9.05 -8.43
C PRO A 30 10.40 8.22 -7.39
N PRO A 31 10.02 8.82 -6.25
CA PRO A 31 9.27 8.11 -5.23
C PRO A 31 8.11 7.38 -5.92
N PRO A 32 7.84 6.12 -5.56
CA PRO A 32 6.68 5.47 -6.12
C PRO A 32 5.46 6.34 -5.81
N GLN A 33 4.63 6.60 -6.83
CA GLN A 33 3.40 7.38 -6.67
C GLN A 33 2.43 6.61 -5.77
N GLY A 34 1.91 7.29 -4.76
CA GLY A 34 0.95 6.67 -3.87
C GLY A 34 -0.31 6.23 -4.63
N PRO A 35 -0.84 5.03 -4.38
CA PRO A 35 -2.09 4.60 -4.99
C PRO A 35 -3.24 5.55 -4.64
N ALA A 36 -4.04 5.96 -5.63
CA ALA A 36 -5.16 6.87 -5.42
C ALA A 36 -6.22 6.31 -4.43
N GLU A 37 -6.32 4.99 -4.34
CA GLU A 37 -7.15 4.28 -3.34
C GLU A 37 -6.77 4.61 -1.89
N TYR A 38 -5.59 5.13 -1.64
CA TYR A 38 -5.11 5.52 -0.31
C TYR A 38 -5.11 7.04 -0.08
N GLY A 39 -5.80 7.79 -0.93
CA GLY A 39 -5.99 9.24 -0.78
C GLY A 39 -4.87 10.10 -1.38
N TYR A 40 -3.88 9.49 -2.03
CA TYR A 40 -2.85 10.21 -2.79
C TYR A 40 -3.46 10.82 -4.07
N LYS A 41 -3.16 12.09 -4.33
CA LYS A 41 -3.57 12.71 -5.60
C LYS A 41 -2.74 12.15 -6.76
N PRO A 42 -3.28 12.10 -7.98
CA PRO A 42 -2.47 11.79 -9.16
C PRO A 42 -1.25 12.72 -9.25
N GLY A 43 -0.04 12.17 -9.31
CA GLY A 43 1.20 12.94 -9.28
C GLY A 43 1.80 13.12 -7.88
N GLU A 44 1.08 12.79 -6.81
CA GLU A 44 1.55 12.92 -5.44
C GLU A 44 2.44 11.72 -5.07
N SER A 45 3.70 12.04 -4.78
CA SER A 45 4.69 11.10 -4.26
C SER A 45 4.47 10.91 -2.76
N ALA A 46 4.56 9.67 -2.26
CA ALA A 46 4.68 9.50 -0.82
C ALA A 46 5.99 10.14 -0.32
N PRO A 47 5.99 10.71 0.89
CA PRO A 47 7.20 11.30 1.46
C PRO A 47 8.27 10.21 1.60
N THR A 48 9.40 10.41 0.91
CA THR A 48 10.57 9.50 0.96
C THR A 48 11.52 9.82 2.10
N ILE A 49 11.30 10.95 2.77
CA ILE A 49 12.05 11.38 3.93
C ILE A 49 11.06 11.50 5.08
N ILE A 50 11.17 10.59 6.04
CA ILE A 50 10.44 10.63 7.30
C ILE A 50 11.44 10.74 8.44
N SER A 51 11.17 11.62 9.39
CA SER A 51 12.02 11.80 10.58
C SER A 51 11.99 10.53 11.45
N GLU A 52 12.97 10.38 12.34
CA GLU A 52 13.01 9.25 13.28
C GLU A 52 11.78 9.24 14.21
N HIS A 53 11.41 10.39 14.75
CA HIS A 53 10.19 10.54 15.57
C HIS A 53 8.91 10.20 14.78
N GLU A 54 8.81 10.64 13.53
CA GLU A 54 7.67 10.30 12.67
C GLU A 54 7.62 8.79 12.35
N PHE A 55 8.78 8.18 12.12
CA PHE A 55 8.88 6.74 11.94
C PHE A 55 8.44 5.97 13.19
N GLU A 56 8.83 6.41 14.39
CA GLU A 56 8.36 5.83 15.65
C GLU A 56 6.84 5.93 15.79
N GLN A 57 6.26 7.11 15.53
CA GLN A 57 4.81 7.30 15.58
C GLN A 57 4.07 6.41 14.58
N LEU A 58 4.56 6.33 13.34
CA LEU A 58 4.00 5.45 12.32
C LEU A 58 4.12 3.98 12.74
N THR A 59 5.24 3.59 13.33
CA THR A 59 5.47 2.22 13.82
C THR A 59 4.50 1.85 14.93
N MET A 60 4.30 2.74 15.91
CA MET A 60 3.31 2.55 16.98
C MET A 60 1.90 2.40 16.41
N GLN A 61 1.51 3.33 15.53
CA GLN A 61 0.19 3.30 14.90
C GLN A 61 -0.05 2.02 14.08
N LEU A 62 0.95 1.59 13.29
CA LEU A 62 0.83 0.38 12.48
C LEU A 62 0.74 -0.87 13.35
N THR A 63 1.51 -0.92 14.43
CA THR A 63 1.50 -2.03 15.39
C THR A 63 0.11 -2.16 16.04
N ASP A 64 -0.49 -1.06 16.48
CA ASP A 64 -1.85 -1.05 17.03
C ASP A 64 -2.88 -1.55 16.02
N LEU A 65 -2.81 -1.08 14.78
CA LEU A 65 -3.72 -1.52 13.71
C LEU A 65 -3.55 -3.01 13.38
N TYR A 66 -2.32 -3.53 13.36
CA TYR A 66 -2.07 -4.96 13.20
C TYR A 66 -2.65 -5.78 14.34
N ASN A 67 -2.47 -5.34 15.58
CA ASN A 67 -3.01 -6.02 16.76
C ASN A 67 -4.56 -6.06 16.73
N GLN A 68 -5.19 -4.92 16.39
CA GLN A 68 -6.65 -4.85 16.24
C GLN A 68 -7.13 -5.79 15.14
N ARG A 69 -6.45 -5.81 13.99
CA ARG A 69 -6.80 -6.67 12.87
C ARG A 69 -6.62 -8.15 13.18
N ALA A 70 -5.57 -8.53 13.89
CA ALA A 70 -5.37 -9.90 14.34
C ALA A 70 -6.47 -10.34 15.31
N THR A 71 -6.84 -9.48 16.26
CA THR A 71 -7.95 -9.71 17.20
C THR A 71 -9.27 -9.94 16.46
N LEU A 72 -9.61 -9.06 15.51
CA LEU A 72 -10.82 -9.24 14.69
C LEU A 72 -10.74 -10.50 13.81
N GLY A 73 -9.56 -10.85 13.30
CA GLY A 73 -9.33 -12.08 12.54
C GLY A 73 -9.60 -13.33 13.36
N GLN A 74 -9.19 -13.33 14.64
CA GLN A 74 -9.50 -14.42 15.58
C GLN A 74 -11.00 -14.51 15.89
N LEU A 75 -11.64 -13.38 16.19
CA LEU A 75 -13.08 -13.32 16.41
C LEU A 75 -13.86 -13.81 15.17
N TRP A 76 -13.49 -13.34 13.98
CA TRP A 76 -14.10 -13.76 12.72
C TRP A 76 -14.02 -15.27 12.47
N ARG A 77 -12.90 -15.92 12.85
CA ARG A 77 -12.73 -17.38 12.73
C ARG A 77 -13.56 -18.15 13.77
N GLY A 78 -13.64 -17.64 14.99
CA GLY A 78 -14.36 -18.26 16.10
C GLY A 78 -15.89 -18.05 16.07
N THR A 79 -16.37 -17.06 15.33
CA THR A 79 -17.80 -16.75 15.24
C THR A 79 -18.54 -17.66 14.24
N ALA A 80 -19.55 -18.36 14.76
CA ALA A 80 -20.49 -19.15 13.97
C ALA A 80 -21.68 -18.32 13.43
N ASP A 81 -21.99 -17.18 14.06
CA ASP A 81 -23.06 -16.27 13.62
C ASP A 81 -22.67 -15.54 12.33
N SER A 82 -23.47 -15.71 11.27
CA SER A 82 -23.15 -15.19 9.94
C SER A 82 -23.23 -13.66 9.86
N ALA A 83 -24.15 -13.03 10.60
CA ALA A 83 -24.31 -11.58 10.61
C ALA A 83 -23.14 -10.89 11.32
N GLN A 84 -22.71 -11.43 12.46
CA GLN A 84 -21.56 -10.96 13.22
C GLN A 84 -20.24 -11.21 12.46
N ARG A 85 -20.13 -12.35 11.78
CA ARG A 85 -18.99 -12.64 10.91
C ARG A 85 -18.88 -11.66 9.75
N ALA A 86 -19.99 -11.25 9.14
CA ALA A 86 -20.00 -10.22 8.09
C ALA A 86 -19.55 -8.84 8.61
N ARG A 87 -19.91 -8.49 9.86
CA ARG A 87 -19.45 -7.26 10.53
C ARG A 87 -17.94 -7.27 10.74
N TYR A 88 -17.40 -8.35 11.30
CA TYR A 88 -15.95 -8.48 11.47
C TYR A 88 -15.17 -8.45 10.14
N ALA A 89 -15.71 -9.06 9.08
CA ALA A 89 -15.09 -8.95 7.75
C ALA A 89 -15.03 -7.49 7.27
N SER A 90 -16.12 -6.74 7.46
CA SER A 90 -16.19 -5.31 7.10
C SER A 90 -15.23 -4.46 7.91
N ASP A 91 -15.10 -4.75 9.21
CA ASP A 91 -14.15 -4.06 10.10
C ASP A 91 -12.70 -4.37 9.75
N ILE A 92 -12.38 -5.63 9.41
CA ILE A 92 -11.05 -6.03 8.92
C ILE A 92 -10.71 -5.29 7.62
N ASP A 93 -11.65 -5.19 6.68
CA ASP A 93 -11.44 -4.44 5.43
C ASP A 93 -11.21 -2.95 5.68
N ARG A 94 -11.93 -2.37 6.64
CA ARG A 94 -11.69 -0.99 7.08
C ARG A 94 -10.29 -0.83 7.67
N LEU A 95 -9.84 -1.75 8.53
CA LEU A 95 -8.47 -1.72 9.06
C LEU A 95 -7.43 -1.85 7.95
N ASN A 96 -7.63 -2.76 6.98
CA ASN A 96 -6.74 -2.91 5.82
C ASN A 96 -6.57 -1.61 5.04
N ARG A 97 -7.65 -0.87 4.81
CA ARG A 97 -7.62 0.44 4.12
C ARG A 97 -6.85 1.51 4.90
N MET A 98 -6.76 1.40 6.23
CA MET A 98 -5.96 2.31 7.06
C MET A 98 -4.49 1.88 7.13
N ILE A 99 -4.22 0.57 7.15
CA ILE A 99 -2.86 0.01 7.20
C ILE A 99 -2.09 0.30 5.91
N ALA A 100 -2.72 0.06 4.76
CA ALA A 100 -2.06 0.15 3.45
C ALA A 100 -1.35 1.49 3.16
N PRO A 101 -1.96 2.69 3.37
CA PRO A 101 -1.26 3.96 3.19
C PRO A 101 -0.03 4.12 4.10
N LEU A 102 -0.12 3.62 5.33
CA LEU A 102 0.95 3.76 6.32
C LEU A 102 2.12 2.82 5.99
N GLU A 103 1.83 1.56 5.62
CA GLU A 103 2.84 0.63 5.10
C GLU A 103 3.53 1.22 3.86
N TYR A 104 2.74 1.80 2.96
CA TYR A 104 3.24 2.42 1.76
C TYR A 104 4.20 3.57 2.05
N ARG A 105 3.84 4.47 2.99
CA ARG A 105 4.70 5.58 3.43
C ARG A 105 6.02 5.08 4.02
N MET A 106 5.98 4.06 4.89
CA MET A 106 7.19 3.50 5.49
C MET A 106 8.09 2.84 4.45
N ARG A 107 7.51 2.08 3.51
CA ARG A 107 8.26 1.47 2.39
C ARG A 107 8.85 2.52 1.44
N ALA A 108 8.10 3.58 1.12
CA ALA A 108 8.57 4.66 0.27
C ALA A 108 9.75 5.43 0.89
N ALA A 109 9.79 5.51 2.22
CA ALA A 109 10.91 6.06 2.97
C ALA A 109 12.04 5.05 3.25
N ASN A 110 11.99 3.86 2.63
CA ASN A 110 12.93 2.76 2.82
C ASN A 110 13.14 2.36 4.30
N ARG A 111 12.06 2.45 5.10
CA ARG A 111 12.06 2.05 6.51
C ARG A 111 11.46 0.65 6.68
N PRO A 112 11.93 -0.12 7.68
CA PRO A 112 11.37 -1.43 7.96
C PRO A 112 9.93 -1.30 8.47
N LEU A 113 9.08 -2.24 8.07
CA LEU A 113 7.74 -2.38 8.64
C LEU A 113 7.82 -3.15 9.96
N PRO A 114 6.99 -2.80 10.97
CA PRO A 114 6.85 -3.65 12.14
C PRO A 114 6.28 -5.02 11.71
N PRO A 115 6.56 -6.08 12.49
CA PRO A 115 5.99 -7.39 12.23
C PRO A 115 4.46 -7.33 12.32
N ALA A 116 3.79 -7.92 11.33
CA ALA A 116 2.35 -8.15 11.45
C ALA A 116 2.10 -9.10 12.63
N ALA A 117 1.10 -8.79 13.45
CA ALA A 117 0.73 -9.64 14.58
C ALA A 117 0.42 -11.06 14.08
N PRO A 118 0.95 -12.10 14.74
CA PRO A 118 0.68 -13.48 14.37
C PRO A 118 -0.83 -13.74 14.47
N TYR A 119 -1.36 -14.41 13.46
CA TYR A 119 -2.77 -14.81 13.41
C TYR A 119 -3.00 -15.96 14.37
#